data_AF-A0A4W5JNB6-F1
#
_entry.id   AF-A0A4W5JNB6-F1
#
_cell.length_a   1.000
_cell.length_b   1.000
_cell.length_c   1.000
_cell.angle_alpha   90.00
_cell.angle_beta   90.00
_cell.angle_gamma   90.00
#
_symmetry.space_group_name_H-M   'P 1'
#
loop_
_entity.id
_entity.type
_entity.pdbx_description
1 polymer ?
#
loop_
_entity_poly.entity_id
_entity_poly.type
_entity_poly.pdbx_seq_one_letter_code
_entity_poly.pdbx_strand_id
1 'polypeptide(L)'
;MEASLKGELELRKRELDIYQRMLNLQPALPWATWQELRTESRRAPESMFSRMLEAREFSLCAQWMVLYSVSEHLRLQLQTEHLLHLLEKGQTDDAFQLLEGLSDLTLGLEVCEHALDRRPGLAACHFLANYLTLHFHSQVSPARRRHIHDLHLGSKVSRFNYLYCICEL
;
A
#
# COMPACT_ATOMS: atom_id res chain seq x y z
N MET A 1 26.53 -8.36 -29.27
CA MET A 1 26.46 -9.52 -28.36
C MET A 1 26.85 -9.16 -26.93
N GLU A 2 27.85 -8.29 -26.70
CA GLU A 2 28.28 -7.85 -25.35
C GLU A 2 27.24 -7.07 -24.55
N ALA A 3 26.39 -6.27 -25.20
CA ALA A 3 25.31 -5.54 -24.52
C ALA A 3 24.29 -6.48 -23.84
N SER A 4 24.10 -7.69 -24.36
CA SER A 4 23.21 -8.70 -23.79
C SER A 4 23.76 -9.28 -22.50
N LEU A 5 25.06 -9.60 -22.46
CA LEU A 5 25.74 -10.16 -21.28
C LEU A 5 25.83 -9.13 -20.15
N LYS A 6 26.12 -7.87 -20.49
CA LYS A 6 26.16 -6.78 -19.51
C LYS A 6 24.78 -6.54 -18.89
N GLY A 7 23.72 -6.52 -19.70
CA GLY A 7 22.35 -6.38 -19.21
C GLY A 7 21.91 -7.53 -18.30
N GLU A 8 22.26 -8.77 -18.66
CA GLU A 8 21.94 -9.94 -17.84
C GLU A 8 22.71 -9.93 -16.50
N LEU A 9 23.97 -9.50 -16.51
CA LEU A 9 24.77 -9.37 -15.29
C LEU A 9 24.21 -8.30 -14.34
N GLU A 10 23.77 -7.16 -14.87
CA GLU A 10 23.11 -6.12 -14.08
C GLU A 10 21.77 -6.61 -13.48
N LEU A 11 20.99 -7.38 -14.24
CA LEU A 11 19.76 -7.98 -13.73
C LEU A 11 20.04 -8.96 -12.58
N ARG A 12 21.04 -9.84 -12.76
CA ARG A 12 21.46 -10.80 -11.72
C ARG A 12 21.99 -10.10 -10.48
N LYS A 13 22.73 -9.01 -10.65
CA LYS A 13 23.21 -8.18 -9.55
C LYS A 13 22.04 -7.58 -8.76
N ARG A 14 21.03 -7.01 -9.44
CA ARG A 14 19.81 -6.50 -8.78
C ARG A 14 19.05 -7.58 -8.03
N GLU A 15 18.92 -8.78 -8.61
CA GLU A 15 18.29 -9.94 -7.97
C GLU A 15 19.02 -10.29 -6.65
N LEU A 16 20.36 -10.35 -6.68
CA LEU A 16 21.18 -10.62 -5.49
C LEU A 16 21.12 -9.49 -4.45
N ASP A 17 21.14 -8.23 -4.87
CA ASP A 17 21.03 -7.07 -3.98
C ASP A 17 19.70 -7.09 -3.21
N ILE A 18 18.60 -7.49 -3.87
CA ILE A 18 17.29 -7.67 -3.23
C ILE A 18 17.36 -8.78 -2.18
N TYR A 19 17.91 -9.95 -2.50
CA TYR A 19 18.03 -11.03 -1.50
C TYR A 19 18.93 -10.64 -0.33
N GLN A 20 20.03 -9.92 -0.58
CA GLN A 20 20.91 -9.46 0.48
C GLN A 20 20.18 -8.52 1.44
N ARG A 21 19.33 -7.63 0.92
CA ARG A 21 18.46 -6.78 1.76
C ARG A 21 17.41 -7.60 2.50
N MET A 22 16.82 -8.62 1.86
CA MET A 22 15.84 -9.52 2.49
C MET A 22 16.44 -10.29 3.67
N LEU A 23 17.68 -10.77 3.56
CA LEU A 23 18.38 -11.47 4.65
C LEU A 23 18.66 -10.56 5.87
N ASN A 24 18.70 -9.25 5.66
CA ASN A 24 18.95 -8.26 6.70
C ASN A 24 17.65 -7.65 7.29
N LEU A 25 16.47 -8.16 6.91
CA LEU A 25 15.19 -7.67 7.42
C LEU A 25 15.01 -7.94 8.92
N GLN A 26 14.19 -7.10 9.56
CA GLN A 26 13.76 -7.27 10.94
C GLN A 26 12.22 -7.24 11.01
N PRO A 27 11.57 -8.31 11.52
CA PRO A 27 12.16 -9.53 12.08
C PRO A 27 12.89 -10.37 11.01
N ALA A 28 13.90 -11.12 11.45
CA ALA A 28 14.69 -11.97 10.57
C ALA A 28 13.81 -13.04 9.91
N LEU A 29 14.00 -13.23 8.61
CA LEU A 29 13.33 -14.29 7.87
C LEU A 29 13.88 -15.67 8.29
N PRO A 30 13.08 -16.74 8.17
CA PRO A 30 13.53 -18.08 8.54
C PRO A 30 14.59 -18.68 7.59
N TRP A 31 14.83 -18.04 6.44
CA TRP A 31 15.80 -18.48 5.44
C TRP A 31 17.14 -17.79 5.64
N ALA A 32 18.21 -18.58 5.65
CA ALA A 32 19.56 -18.10 5.95
C ALA A 32 20.37 -17.76 4.69
N THR A 33 19.94 -18.24 3.52
CA THR A 33 20.68 -18.05 2.26
C THR A 33 19.80 -17.46 1.16
N TRP A 34 20.43 -16.73 0.23
CA TRP A 34 19.73 -16.19 -0.94
C TRP A 34 19.13 -17.30 -1.82
N GLN A 35 19.72 -18.50 -1.80
CA GLN A 35 19.24 -19.65 -2.58
C GLN A 35 17.90 -20.18 -2.03
N GLU A 36 17.78 -20.24 -0.71
CA GLU A 36 16.52 -20.58 -0.04
C GLU A 36 15.46 -19.53 -0.32
N LEU A 37 15.79 -18.22 -0.19
CA LEU A 37 14.87 -17.13 -0.51
C LEU A 37 14.37 -17.20 -1.96
N ARG A 38 15.27 -17.46 -2.91
CA ARG A 38 14.93 -17.61 -4.32
C ARG A 38 14.01 -18.78 -4.57
N THR A 39 14.28 -19.91 -3.92
CA THR A 39 13.49 -21.14 -4.04
C THR A 39 12.09 -20.92 -3.47
N GLU A 40 11.99 -20.33 -2.29
CA GLU A 40 10.71 -20.05 -1.66
C GLU A 40 9.90 -19.02 -2.44
N SER A 41 10.54 -17.94 -2.91
CA SER A 41 9.86 -16.91 -3.70
C SER A 41 9.20 -17.47 -4.95
N ARG A 42 9.73 -18.58 -5.52
CA ARG A 42 9.12 -19.31 -6.62
C ARG A 42 8.05 -20.30 -6.18
N ARG A 43 8.22 -20.91 -5.01
CA ARG A 43 7.35 -21.96 -4.48
C ARG A 43 6.07 -21.38 -3.86
N ALA A 44 6.21 -20.36 -3.03
CA ALA A 44 5.14 -19.75 -2.25
C ALA A 44 5.35 -18.22 -2.12
N PRO A 45 5.12 -17.46 -3.20
CA PRO A 45 5.31 -16.01 -3.19
C PRO A 45 4.43 -15.28 -2.17
N GLU A 46 3.21 -15.77 -1.91
CA GLU A 46 2.29 -15.19 -0.92
C GLU A 46 2.85 -15.27 0.51
N SER A 47 3.37 -16.43 0.90
CA SER A 47 4.02 -16.63 2.20
C SER A 47 5.27 -15.77 2.35
N MET A 48 6.09 -15.68 1.29
CA MET A 48 7.26 -14.80 1.27
C MET A 48 6.85 -13.33 1.45
N PHE A 49 5.86 -12.89 0.68
CA PHE A 49 5.35 -11.53 0.73
C PHE A 49 4.82 -11.15 2.12
N SER A 50 4.01 -12.02 2.75
CA SER A 50 3.49 -11.77 4.10
C SER A 50 4.61 -11.53 5.11
N ARG A 51 5.68 -12.33 5.06
CA ARG A 51 6.85 -12.18 5.96
C ARG A 51 7.63 -10.90 5.70
N MET A 52 7.79 -10.53 4.43
CA MET A 52 8.44 -9.26 4.08
C MET A 52 7.62 -8.05 4.54
N LEU A 53 6.29 -8.14 4.43
CA LEU A 53 5.38 -7.08 4.82
C LEU A 53 5.40 -6.83 6.34
N GLU A 54 5.58 -7.88 7.15
CA GLU A 54 5.79 -7.78 8.60
C GLU A 54 7.00 -6.91 8.96
N ALA A 55 8.05 -6.91 8.13
CA ALA A 55 9.24 -6.08 8.33
C ALA A 55 9.04 -4.60 7.95
N ARG A 56 7.88 -4.23 7.38
CA ARG A 56 7.50 -2.87 7.00
C ARG A 56 8.46 -2.19 6.01
N GLU A 57 9.25 -2.97 5.27
CA GLU A 57 10.15 -2.50 4.22
C GLU A 57 9.42 -2.49 2.86
N PHE A 58 8.47 -1.56 2.71
CA PHE A 58 7.57 -1.48 1.56
C PHE A 58 8.31 -1.31 0.22
N SER A 59 9.41 -0.55 0.22
CA SER A 59 10.25 -0.34 -0.98
C SER A 59 10.89 -1.65 -1.47
N LEU A 60 11.33 -2.51 -0.54
CA LEU A 60 11.92 -3.80 -0.86
C LEU A 60 10.86 -4.77 -1.37
N CYS A 61 9.66 -4.76 -0.77
CA CYS A 61 8.52 -5.54 -1.25
C CYS A 61 8.18 -5.16 -2.71
N ALA A 62 8.08 -3.87 -3.02
CA ALA A 62 7.82 -3.40 -4.39
C ALA A 62 8.87 -3.90 -5.40
N GLN A 63 10.16 -3.79 -5.05
CA GLN A 63 11.26 -4.27 -5.91
C GLN A 63 11.20 -5.80 -6.11
N TRP A 64 10.93 -6.55 -5.06
CA TRP A 64 10.79 -8.01 -5.12
C TRP A 64 9.59 -8.43 -5.98
N MET A 65 8.46 -7.74 -5.87
CA MET A 65 7.25 -8.06 -6.66
C MET A 65 7.47 -7.92 -8.17
N VAL A 66 8.31 -6.96 -8.60
CA VAL A 66 8.69 -6.80 -10.01
C VAL A 66 9.48 -8.00 -10.54
N LEU A 67 10.29 -8.66 -9.69
CA LEU A 67 11.07 -9.84 -10.10
C LEU A 67 10.23 -11.09 -10.36
N TYR A 68 9.09 -11.24 -9.65
CA TYR A 68 8.30 -12.47 -9.64
C TYR A 68 6.93 -12.36 -10.29
N SER A 69 6.57 -11.18 -10.82
CA SER A 69 5.28 -10.95 -11.51
C SER A 69 4.07 -11.41 -10.68
N VAL A 70 4.04 -11.04 -9.41
CA VAL A 70 2.96 -11.40 -8.48
C VAL A 70 1.61 -10.79 -8.88
N SER A 71 0.52 -11.43 -8.38
CA SER A 71 -0.88 -11.03 -8.62
C SER A 71 -1.18 -9.58 -8.21
N GLU A 72 -2.16 -8.96 -8.88
CA GLU A 72 -2.67 -7.62 -8.53
C GLU A 72 -3.13 -7.52 -7.07
N HIS A 73 -3.70 -8.58 -6.52
CA HIS A 73 -4.16 -8.64 -5.13
C HIS A 73 -3.04 -8.34 -4.12
N LEU A 74 -1.85 -8.93 -4.30
CA LEU A 74 -0.70 -8.66 -3.43
C LEU A 74 -0.18 -7.22 -3.57
N ARG A 75 -0.33 -6.62 -4.76
CA ARG A 75 0.02 -5.20 -4.96
C ARG A 75 -0.96 -4.29 -4.24
N LEU A 76 -2.27 -4.55 -4.37
CA LEU A 76 -3.31 -3.85 -3.61
C LEU A 76 -3.04 -3.93 -2.10
N GLN A 77 -2.71 -5.13 -1.60
CA GLN A 77 -2.36 -5.33 -0.20
C GLN A 77 -1.11 -4.54 0.21
N LEU A 78 -0.05 -4.54 -0.62
CA LEU A 78 1.16 -3.76 -0.33
C LEU A 78 0.84 -2.27 -0.19
N GLN A 79 0.10 -1.71 -1.16
CA GLN A 79 -0.23 -0.29 -1.15
C GLN A 79 -1.12 0.09 0.02
N THR A 80 -2.10 -0.77 0.36
CA THR A 80 -2.98 -0.58 1.52
C THR A 80 -2.19 -0.55 2.82
N GLU A 81 -1.31 -1.53 3.05
CA GLU A 81 -0.50 -1.59 4.27
C GLU A 81 0.53 -0.45 4.34
N HIS A 82 1.12 -0.07 3.20
CA HIS A 82 2.02 1.08 3.13
C HIS A 82 1.30 2.38 3.48
N LEU A 83 0.12 2.61 2.91
CA LEU A 83 -0.71 3.77 3.21
C LEU A 83 -1.08 3.82 4.69
N LEU A 84 -1.56 2.70 5.25
CA LEU A 84 -1.90 2.61 6.66
C LEU A 84 -0.69 2.90 7.55
N HIS A 85 0.48 2.40 7.19
CA HIS A 85 1.72 2.68 7.93
C HIS A 85 2.05 4.17 7.97
N LEU A 86 1.99 4.84 6.82
CA LEU A 86 2.26 6.29 6.74
C LEU A 86 1.26 7.08 7.58
N LEU A 87 -0.02 6.70 7.52
CA LEU A 87 -1.08 7.35 8.29
C LEU A 87 -0.96 7.10 9.80
N GLU A 88 -0.55 5.90 10.23
CA GLU A 88 -0.22 5.60 11.63
C GLU A 88 0.93 6.49 12.14
N LYS A 89 1.90 6.79 11.28
CA LYS A 89 3.04 7.66 11.58
C LYS A 89 2.73 9.15 11.47
N GLY A 90 1.53 9.51 10.97
CA GLY A 90 1.14 10.90 10.71
C GLY A 90 1.82 11.52 9.49
N GLN A 91 2.42 10.72 8.62
CA GLN A 91 3.10 11.16 7.39
C GLN A 91 2.08 11.35 6.26
N THR A 92 1.23 12.36 6.39
CA THR A 92 0.13 12.61 5.44
C THR A 92 0.61 13.03 4.05
N ASP A 93 1.75 13.73 3.97
CA ASP A 93 2.32 14.18 2.70
C ASP A 93 2.85 12.98 1.90
N ASP A 94 3.57 12.07 2.56
CA ASP A 94 4.04 10.82 1.96
C ASP A 94 2.87 9.92 1.54
N ALA A 95 1.82 9.85 2.37
CA ALA A 95 0.59 9.12 2.05
C ALA A 95 -0.11 9.68 0.80
N PHE A 96 -0.12 11.01 0.64
CA PHE A 96 -0.66 11.65 -0.54
C PHE A 96 0.18 11.37 -1.79
N GLN A 97 1.51 11.50 -1.69
CA GLN A 97 2.44 11.16 -2.78
C GLN A 97 2.33 9.70 -3.21
N LEU A 98 2.13 8.78 -2.24
CA LEU A 98 1.90 7.37 -2.54
C LEU A 98 0.65 7.18 -3.41
N LEU A 99 -0.45 7.83 -3.05
CA LEU A 99 -1.73 7.74 -3.76
C LEU A 99 -1.68 8.41 -5.14
N GLU A 100 -1.01 9.56 -5.26
CA GLU A 100 -0.78 10.21 -6.57
C GLU A 100 0.15 9.41 -7.48
N GLY A 101 1.08 8.66 -6.89
CA GLY A 101 1.98 7.76 -7.64
C GLY A 101 1.30 6.52 -8.21
N LEU A 102 0.06 6.22 -7.82
CA LEU A 102 -0.70 5.11 -8.37
C LEU A 102 -1.17 5.44 -9.79
N SER A 103 -0.74 4.63 -10.75
CA SER A 103 -1.01 4.86 -12.18
C SER A 103 -2.48 4.64 -12.57
N ASP A 104 -3.23 3.89 -11.75
CA ASP A 104 -4.63 3.55 -11.97
C ASP A 104 -5.49 4.18 -10.86
N LEU A 105 -6.43 5.02 -11.27
CA LEU A 105 -7.40 5.67 -10.38
C LEU A 105 -8.28 4.63 -9.66
N THR A 106 -8.61 3.52 -10.34
CA THR A 106 -9.40 2.42 -9.76
C THR A 106 -8.63 1.76 -8.62
N LEU A 107 -7.33 1.52 -8.81
CA LEU A 107 -6.45 0.99 -7.77
C LEU A 107 -6.36 1.95 -6.58
N GLY A 108 -6.25 3.26 -6.83
CA GLY A 108 -6.23 4.27 -5.75
C GLY A 108 -7.52 4.27 -4.92
N LEU A 109 -8.67 4.12 -5.57
CA LEU A 109 -9.96 3.97 -4.89
C LEU A 109 -10.00 2.70 -4.03
N GLU A 110 -9.64 1.55 -4.61
CA GLU A 110 -9.62 0.26 -3.89
C GLU A 110 -8.69 0.30 -2.68
N VAL A 111 -7.48 0.85 -2.83
CA VAL A 111 -6.52 1.01 -1.72
C VAL A 111 -7.13 1.83 -0.57
N CYS A 112 -7.78 2.95 -0.89
CA CYS A 112 -8.41 3.80 0.11
C CYS A 112 -9.61 3.12 0.78
N GLU A 113 -10.42 2.39 0.01
CA GLU A 113 -11.57 1.66 0.55
C GLU A 113 -11.14 0.51 1.46
N HIS A 114 -10.17 -0.30 1.03
CA HIS A 114 -9.57 -1.35 1.84
C HIS A 114 -8.93 -0.78 3.11
N ALA A 115 -8.23 0.35 3.01
CA ALA A 115 -7.65 1.01 4.19
C ALA A 115 -8.73 1.46 5.18
N LEU A 116 -9.85 2.02 4.72
CA LEU A 116 -10.97 2.38 5.59
C LEU A 116 -11.64 1.16 6.24
N ASP A 117 -11.77 0.05 5.52
CA ASP A 117 -12.39 -1.17 6.04
C ASP A 117 -11.57 -1.79 7.19
N ARG A 118 -10.26 -1.52 7.24
CA ARG A 118 -9.37 -1.85 8.36
C ARG A 118 -9.61 -1.02 9.62
N ARG A 119 -10.48 0.00 9.56
CA ARG A 119 -10.85 0.90 10.66
C ARG A 119 -9.63 1.51 11.36
N PRO A 120 -8.78 2.25 10.64
CA PRO A 120 -7.59 2.85 11.21
C PRO A 120 -7.97 3.97 12.20
N GLY A 121 -6.98 4.52 12.90
CA GLY A 121 -7.22 5.61 13.86
C GLY A 121 -7.98 6.80 13.25
N LEU A 122 -8.59 7.62 14.11
CA LEU A 122 -9.49 8.71 13.68
C LEU A 122 -8.85 9.66 12.66
N ALA A 123 -7.58 10.03 12.85
CA ALA A 123 -6.85 10.90 11.94
C ALA A 123 -6.68 10.27 10.54
N ALA A 124 -6.38 8.98 10.48
CA ALA A 124 -6.28 8.22 9.24
C ALA A 124 -7.64 8.09 8.55
N CYS A 125 -8.70 7.79 9.31
CA CYS A 125 -10.08 7.78 8.80
C CYS A 125 -10.44 9.13 8.17
N HIS A 126 -10.16 10.23 8.86
CA HIS A 126 -10.42 11.58 8.37
C HIS A 126 -9.61 11.91 7.10
N PHE A 127 -8.33 11.53 7.06
CA PHE A 127 -7.51 11.69 5.85
C PHE A 127 -8.12 10.95 4.65
N LEU A 128 -8.39 9.65 4.81
CA LEU A 128 -8.92 8.80 3.74
C LEU A 128 -10.29 9.29 3.25
N ALA A 129 -11.15 9.69 4.19
CA ALA A 129 -12.49 10.17 3.91
C ALA A 129 -12.46 11.51 3.14
N ASN A 130 -11.56 12.44 3.50
CA ASN A 130 -11.35 13.67 2.73
C ASN A 130 -10.77 13.39 1.34
N TYR A 131 -9.77 12.52 1.25
CA TYR A 131 -9.12 12.16 -0.01
C TYR A 131 -10.13 11.56 -0.99
N LEU A 132 -10.96 10.60 -0.54
CA LEU A 132 -12.02 10.01 -1.34
C LEU A 132 -13.06 11.04 -1.80
N THR A 133 -13.41 11.99 -0.93
CA THR A 133 -14.38 13.04 -1.26
C THR A 133 -13.84 13.99 -2.32
N LEU A 134 -12.57 14.38 -2.23
CA LEU A 134 -11.95 15.33 -3.17
C LEU A 134 -11.62 14.68 -4.52
N HIS A 135 -11.12 13.45 -4.53
CA HIS A 135 -10.55 12.83 -5.73
C HIS A 135 -11.49 11.83 -6.42
N PHE A 136 -12.52 11.30 -5.73
CA PHE A 136 -13.37 10.23 -6.25
C PHE A 136 -14.88 10.49 -6.11
N HIS A 137 -15.29 11.75 -5.94
CA HIS A 137 -16.69 12.14 -5.70
C HIS A 137 -17.73 11.44 -6.63
N SER A 138 -17.40 11.27 -7.91
CA SER A 138 -18.27 10.63 -8.92
C SER A 138 -18.17 9.10 -8.99
N GLN A 139 -17.11 8.49 -8.47
CA GLN A 139 -16.83 7.04 -8.57
C GLN A 139 -17.17 6.28 -7.27
N VAL A 140 -17.27 6.96 -6.13
CA VAL A 140 -17.67 6.37 -4.86
C VAL A 140 -19.18 6.11 -4.84
N SER A 141 -19.59 4.89 -4.50
CA SER A 141 -21.01 4.50 -4.46
C SER A 141 -21.82 5.35 -3.46
N PRO A 142 -23.13 5.58 -3.69
CA PRO A 142 -23.97 6.36 -2.77
C PRO A 142 -24.03 5.79 -1.33
N ALA A 143 -23.92 4.46 -1.17
CA ALA A 143 -23.85 3.83 0.14
C ALA A 143 -22.53 4.14 0.86
N ARG A 144 -21.40 4.09 0.13
CA ARG A 144 -20.08 4.43 0.66
C ARG A 144 -19.97 5.92 0.98
N ARG A 145 -20.55 6.81 0.17
CA ARG A 145 -20.64 8.25 0.46
C ARG A 145 -21.35 8.53 1.78
N ARG A 146 -22.46 7.85 2.05
CA ARG A 146 -23.16 7.95 3.36
C ARG A 146 -22.27 7.47 4.51
N HIS A 147 -21.57 6.35 4.36
CA HIS A 147 -20.66 5.86 5.38
C HIS A 147 -19.49 6.82 5.67
N ILE A 148 -18.86 7.36 4.61
CA ILE A 148 -17.82 8.39 4.69
C ILE A 148 -18.35 9.64 5.39
N HIS A 149 -19.57 10.07 5.07
CA HIS A 149 -20.22 11.20 5.71
C HIS A 149 -20.47 10.94 7.21
N ASP A 150 -20.97 9.75 7.57
CA ASP A 150 -21.20 9.38 8.97
C ASP A 150 -19.90 9.30 9.77
N LEU A 151 -18.79 8.83 9.16
CA LEU A 151 -17.45 8.87 9.75
C LEU A 151 -16.99 10.31 10.03
N HIS A 152 -17.19 11.23 9.08
CA HIS A 152 -16.89 12.66 9.28
C HIS A 152 -17.75 13.29 10.37
N LEU A 153 -19.05 12.96 10.42
CA LEU A 153 -19.97 13.45 11.45
C LEU A 153 -19.59 12.92 12.83
N GLY A 154 -19.28 11.63 12.95
CA GLY A 154 -18.82 11.00 14.19
C GLY A 154 -17.53 11.64 14.74
N SER A 155 -16.62 12.07 13.86
CA SER A 155 -15.43 12.84 14.23
C SER A 155 -15.73 14.28 14.69
N LYS A 156 -16.84 14.88 14.23
CA LYS A 156 -17.26 16.26 14.55
C LYS A 156 -18.08 16.37 15.84
N VAL A 157 -18.68 15.30 16.38
CA VAL A 157 -19.48 15.40 17.62
C VAL A 157 -18.63 15.81 18.85
N SER A 158 -17.30 15.69 18.80
CA SER A 158 -16.39 16.22 19.83
C SER A 158 -15.90 17.66 19.58
N ARG A 159 -16.29 18.33 18.48
CA ARG A 159 -16.11 19.78 18.28
C ARG A 159 -17.27 20.32 17.45
N PHE A 160 -18.32 20.76 18.15
CA PHE A 160 -19.37 21.72 17.77
C PHE A 160 -19.60 21.97 16.27
N ASN A 161 -20.81 21.65 15.80
CA ASN A 161 -21.60 22.28 14.73
C ASN A 161 -20.83 22.98 13.60
N TYR A 162 -20.89 22.47 12.36
CA TYR A 162 -21.25 23.22 11.14
C TYR A 162 -21.11 22.35 9.86
N LEU A 163 -22.01 22.66 8.90
CA LEU A 163 -22.26 22.13 7.55
C LEU A 163 -23.05 20.80 7.50
N TYR A 164 -24.35 20.70 7.15
CA TYR A 164 -25.27 21.57 6.39
C TYR A 164 -24.63 22.27 5.18
N CYS A 165 -24.23 21.47 4.19
CA CYS A 165 -24.35 21.80 2.76
C CYS A 165 -23.87 20.60 1.94
N ILE A 166 -24.48 20.38 0.78
CA ILE A 166 -24.30 19.27 -0.19
C ILE A 166 -25.34 18.14 -0.01
N CYS A 167 -26.62 18.53 0.02
CA CYS A 167 -27.73 17.67 -0.43
C CYS A 167 -28.73 18.40 -1.34
N GLU A 168 -28.41 19.59 -1.86
CA GLU A 168 -29.22 20.22 -2.92
C GLU A 168 -28.29 20.90 -3.94
N LEU A 169 -27.86 20.12 -4.93
CA LEU A 169 -27.80 20.41 -6.37
C LEU A 169 -27.14 19.23 -7.11
#